data_AF-A0A7S3WTE7-F1
#
_entry.id   AF-A0A7S3WTE7-F1
#
_cell.length_a   1.000
_cell.length_b   1.000
_cell.length_c   1.000
_cell.angle_alpha   90.00
_cell.angle_beta   90.00
_cell.angle_gamma   90.00
#
_symmetry.space_group_name_H-M   'P 1'
#
loop_
_entity.id
_entity.type
_entity.pdbx_description
1 polymer ?
#
loop_
_entity_poly.entity_id
_entity_poly.type
_entity_poly.pdbx_seq_one_letter_code
_entity_poly.pdbx_strand_id
1 'polypeptide(L)'
;AEDPNGLPMGELLRLFEAGQPLAMMRTNELSPTGIMTTADTPEGAAARNSLHNRVIADAFIPAGGRPAAINGSNWRDFLLPDGATPSAKLIVEGANLFVTPEARLALFEHCGLPIIKDSSANKCGVICSSLEIAASMVLDDHELVELKPTYVPAVLDRLRELARLEASRIVAESRLNPSISLPELSVHLSHSIIRATHA
;
A
#
# COMPACT_ATOMS: atom_id res chain seq x y z
N ALA A 1 7.60 -6.40 13.88
CA ALA A 1 6.88 -5.89 15.06
C ALA A 1 5.40 -6.06 14.83
N GLU A 2 4.69 -6.58 15.84
CA GLU A 2 3.24 -6.79 15.86
C GLU A 2 2.73 -6.19 17.17
N ASP A 3 1.78 -5.26 17.10
CA ASP A 3 1.17 -4.70 18.31
C ASP A 3 -0.32 -4.45 18.07
N PRO A 4 -1.22 -5.15 18.79
CA PRO A 4 -2.66 -4.94 18.69
C PRO A 4 -3.10 -3.51 19.02
N ASN A 5 -2.32 -2.77 19.81
CA ASN A 5 -2.58 -1.38 20.17
C ASN A 5 -1.96 -0.38 19.17
N GLY A 6 -1.33 -0.88 18.11
CA GLY A 6 -0.60 -0.09 17.14
C GLY A 6 0.86 0.12 17.53
N LEU A 7 1.72 0.28 16.51
CA LEU A 7 3.13 0.59 16.73
C LEU A 7 3.31 2.04 17.21
N PRO A 8 4.22 2.30 18.16
CA PRO A 8 4.45 3.64 18.71
C PRO A 8 4.96 4.60 17.64
N MET A 9 4.14 5.57 17.25
CA MET A 9 4.45 6.51 16.15
C MET A 9 5.74 7.31 16.39
N GLY A 10 5.97 7.78 17.62
CA GLY A 10 7.19 8.53 17.96
C GLY A 10 8.46 7.70 17.74
N GLU A 11 8.42 6.40 18.02
CA GLU A 11 9.54 5.51 17.81
C GLU A 11 9.74 5.17 16.31
N LEU A 12 8.66 5.02 15.55
CA LEU A 12 8.75 4.87 14.09
C LEU A 12 9.40 6.10 13.42
N LEU A 13 9.03 7.30 13.86
CA LEU A 13 9.63 8.55 13.38
C LEU A 13 11.11 8.63 13.76
N ARG A 14 11.47 8.28 14.99
CA ARG A 14 12.88 8.22 15.43
C ARG A 14 13.71 7.29 14.53
N LEU A 15 13.19 6.10 14.21
CA LEU A 15 13.87 5.15 13.32
C LEU A 15 14.01 5.71 11.90
N PHE A 16 12.95 6.33 11.37
CA PHE A 16 12.95 6.95 10.05
C PHE A 16 13.99 8.08 9.95
N GLU A 17 13.98 9.02 10.88
CA GLU A 17 14.92 10.15 10.92
C GLU A 17 16.37 9.69 11.10
N ALA A 18 16.60 8.63 11.88
CA ALA A 18 17.92 8.04 12.07
C ALA A 18 18.37 7.11 10.94
N GLY A 19 17.51 6.83 9.94
CA GLY A 19 17.79 5.86 8.88
C GLY A 19 18.01 4.44 9.40
N GLN A 20 17.39 4.08 10.52
CA GLN A 20 17.60 2.81 11.22
C GLN A 20 16.56 1.76 10.81
N PRO A 21 16.95 0.47 10.73
CA PRO A 21 16.00 -0.59 10.47
C PRO A 21 15.05 -0.78 11.66
N LEU A 22 13.89 -1.38 11.39
CA LEU A 22 12.91 -1.70 12.43
C LEU A 22 13.53 -2.50 13.59
N ALA A 23 14.55 -3.33 13.35
CA ALA A 23 15.28 -4.08 14.38
C ALA A 23 15.84 -3.23 15.53
N MET A 24 16.03 -1.92 15.34
CA MET A 24 16.52 -0.97 16.36
C MET A 24 15.39 -0.33 17.17
N MET A 25 14.14 -0.78 16.99
CA MET A 25 12.99 -0.27 17.72
C MET A 25 13.10 -0.61 19.21
N ARG A 26 12.86 0.38 20.07
CA ARG A 26 12.82 0.25 21.52
C ARG A 26 11.60 -0.58 21.94
N THR A 27 11.84 -1.81 22.36
CA THR A 27 10.76 -2.76 22.70
C THR A 27 9.98 -2.37 23.96
N ASN A 28 10.56 -1.55 24.83
CA ASN A 28 9.87 -1.00 26.00
C ASN A 28 8.81 0.05 25.64
N GLU A 29 8.79 0.55 24.40
CA GLU A 29 7.74 1.45 23.88
C GLU A 29 6.54 0.69 23.30
N LEU A 30 6.66 -0.64 23.11
CA LEU A 30 5.54 -1.48 22.72
C LEU A 30 4.57 -1.67 23.87
N SER A 31 3.32 -1.99 23.55
CA SER A 31 2.36 -2.40 24.56
C SER A 31 2.79 -3.72 25.22
N PRO A 32 2.23 -4.09 26.40
CA PRO A 32 2.52 -5.38 27.02
C PRO A 32 2.21 -6.61 26.14
N THR A 33 1.37 -6.43 25.11
CA THR A 33 1.02 -7.46 24.12
C THR A 33 1.79 -7.32 22.81
N GLY A 34 2.64 -6.31 22.68
CA GLY A 34 3.45 -6.06 21.51
C GLY A 34 4.62 -7.03 21.42
N ILE A 35 4.86 -7.54 20.22
CA ILE A 35 5.90 -8.52 19.92
C ILE A 35 6.87 -7.91 18.92
N MET A 36 8.14 -7.92 19.29
CA MET A 36 9.22 -7.63 18.37
C MET A 36 9.84 -8.93 17.88
N THR A 37 9.83 -9.12 16.57
CA THR A 37 10.47 -10.25 15.91
C THR A 37 11.30 -9.72 14.76
N THR A 38 12.60 -9.99 14.80
CA THR A 38 13.57 -9.66 13.77
C THR A 38 13.60 -10.76 12.70
N ALA A 39 13.99 -10.43 11.48
CA ALA A 39 14.00 -11.37 10.34
C ALA A 39 15.38 -12.03 10.12
N ASP A 40 16.24 -11.98 11.13
CA ASP A 40 17.58 -12.57 11.18
C ASP A 40 17.56 -14.07 11.54
N THR A 41 16.45 -14.56 12.09
CA THR A 41 16.22 -15.99 12.34
C THR A 41 15.22 -16.59 11.33
N PRO A 42 15.28 -17.91 11.06
CA PRO A 42 14.27 -18.59 10.24
C PRO A 42 12.84 -18.41 10.76
N GLU A 43 12.66 -18.51 12.06
CA GLU A 43 11.37 -18.35 12.74
C GLU A 43 10.84 -16.92 12.57
N GLY A 44 11.73 -15.93 12.75
CA GLY A 44 11.35 -14.53 12.60
C GLY A 44 11.08 -14.12 11.16
N ALA A 45 11.84 -14.68 10.22
CA ALA A 45 11.54 -14.55 8.80
C ALA A 45 10.17 -15.18 8.47
N ALA A 46 9.85 -16.36 8.99
CA ALA A 46 8.56 -17.01 8.79
C ALA A 46 7.39 -16.21 9.42
N ALA A 47 7.58 -15.68 10.63
CA ALA A 47 6.61 -14.82 11.30
C ALA A 47 6.30 -13.56 10.49
N ARG A 48 7.34 -12.88 9.96
CA ARG A 48 7.18 -11.72 9.07
C ARG A 48 6.45 -12.08 7.78
N ASN A 49 6.81 -13.20 7.17
CA ASN A 49 6.24 -13.61 5.88
C ASN A 49 4.78 -14.03 5.99
N SER A 50 4.32 -14.46 7.17
CA SER A 50 2.93 -14.87 7.44
C SER A 50 2.09 -13.79 8.14
N LEU A 51 2.66 -12.62 8.42
CA LEU A 51 2.01 -11.53 9.16
C LEU A 51 0.60 -11.21 8.63
N HIS A 52 0.49 -11.04 7.32
CA HIS A 52 -0.74 -10.65 6.63
C HIS A 52 -1.84 -11.73 6.72
N ASN A 53 -1.49 -12.97 7.02
CA ASN A 53 -2.44 -14.07 7.21
C ASN A 53 -2.96 -14.15 8.66
N ARG A 54 -2.13 -13.74 9.63
CA ARG A 54 -2.42 -13.91 11.07
C ARG A 54 -3.01 -12.67 11.73
N VAL A 55 -2.59 -11.48 11.31
CA VAL A 55 -3.02 -10.22 11.92
C VAL A 55 -4.38 -9.84 11.34
N ILE A 56 -5.38 -9.71 12.22
CA ILE A 56 -6.72 -9.26 11.85
C ILE A 56 -6.74 -7.74 11.78
N ALA A 57 -7.19 -7.19 10.65
CA ALA A 57 -7.24 -5.75 10.42
C ALA A 57 -8.46 -5.32 9.60
N ASP A 58 -8.82 -4.04 9.63
CA ASP A 58 -9.84 -3.51 8.73
C ASP A 58 -9.29 -3.31 7.31
N ALA A 59 -8.02 -2.95 7.19
CA ALA A 59 -7.33 -2.80 5.91
C ALA A 59 -5.90 -3.31 5.99
N PHE A 60 -5.46 -3.97 4.93
CA PHE A 60 -4.09 -4.39 4.72
C PHE A 60 -3.48 -3.57 3.57
N ILE A 61 -2.35 -2.91 3.85
CA ILE A 61 -1.64 -2.07 2.89
C ILE A 61 -0.24 -2.65 2.69
N PRO A 62 -0.04 -3.60 1.74
CA PRO A 62 1.30 -4.06 1.41
C PRO A 62 2.08 -2.92 0.74
N ALA A 63 2.96 -2.27 1.49
CA ALA A 63 3.85 -1.19 1.03
C ALA A 63 5.29 -1.65 0.79
N GLY A 64 5.48 -2.96 0.58
CA GLY A 64 6.76 -3.61 0.34
C GLY A 64 6.60 -5.13 0.43
N GLY A 65 7.69 -5.85 0.65
CA GLY A 65 7.67 -7.30 0.80
C GLY A 65 8.05 -8.05 -0.48
N ARG A 66 7.88 -9.38 -0.47
CA ARG A 66 8.25 -10.22 -1.61
C ARG A 66 7.14 -10.20 -2.67
N PRO A 67 7.50 -10.14 -3.96
CA PRO A 67 6.55 -10.39 -5.02
C PRO A 67 5.84 -11.74 -4.83
N ALA A 68 4.58 -11.83 -5.21
CA ALA A 68 3.73 -13.01 -5.12
C ALA A 68 3.65 -13.62 -3.70
N ALA A 69 3.72 -12.78 -2.66
CA ALA A 69 3.53 -13.21 -1.28
C ALA A 69 2.15 -13.85 -1.06
N ILE A 70 1.11 -13.28 -1.70
CA ILE A 70 -0.21 -13.90 -1.84
C ILE A 70 -0.39 -14.30 -3.30
N ASN A 71 -0.49 -15.60 -3.56
CA ASN A 71 -0.50 -16.19 -4.89
C ASN A 71 -1.57 -17.30 -5.05
N GLY A 72 -1.75 -17.78 -6.28
CA GLY A 72 -2.78 -18.79 -6.59
C GLY A 72 -2.70 -20.08 -5.77
N SER A 73 -1.54 -20.42 -5.20
CA SER A 73 -1.37 -21.62 -4.37
C SER A 73 -1.68 -21.40 -2.89
N ASN A 74 -1.55 -20.18 -2.37
CA ASN A 74 -1.61 -19.89 -0.93
C ASN A 74 -2.64 -18.80 -0.53
N TRP A 75 -3.44 -18.28 -1.46
CA TRP A 75 -4.41 -17.21 -1.15
C TRP A 75 -5.39 -17.58 -0.02
N ARG A 76 -5.68 -18.88 0.17
CA ARG A 76 -6.54 -19.37 1.26
C ARG A 76 -5.95 -19.14 2.64
N ASP A 77 -4.63 -19.02 2.75
CA ASP A 77 -3.97 -18.71 4.02
C ASP A 77 -4.32 -17.30 4.51
N PHE A 78 -4.79 -16.43 3.62
CA PHE A 78 -5.31 -15.10 3.97
C PHE A 78 -6.71 -15.16 4.62
N LEU A 79 -7.35 -16.32 4.66
CA LEU A 79 -8.63 -16.52 5.32
C LEU A 79 -8.41 -16.98 6.77
N LEU A 80 -9.31 -16.57 7.65
CA LEU A 80 -9.40 -17.03 9.03
C LEU A 80 -9.78 -18.52 9.09
N PRO A 81 -9.68 -19.18 10.26
CA PRO A 81 -9.96 -20.62 10.39
C PRO A 81 -11.38 -21.05 9.98
N ASP A 82 -12.32 -20.10 9.84
CA ASP A 82 -13.67 -20.37 9.32
C ASP A 82 -13.69 -20.63 7.80
N GLY A 83 -12.59 -20.35 7.09
CA GLY A 83 -12.45 -20.52 5.66
C GLY A 83 -13.29 -19.55 4.82
N ALA A 84 -13.85 -18.50 5.43
CA ALA A 84 -14.74 -17.54 4.75
C ALA A 84 -14.34 -16.08 5.01
N THR A 85 -13.90 -15.76 6.23
CA THR A 85 -13.56 -14.40 6.62
C THR A 85 -12.10 -14.11 6.28
N PRO A 86 -11.77 -13.05 5.52
CA PRO A 86 -10.38 -12.68 5.27
C PRO A 86 -9.74 -12.05 6.52
N SER A 87 -8.41 -12.18 6.67
CA SER A 87 -7.65 -11.54 7.75
C SER A 87 -7.74 -10.01 7.72
N ALA A 88 -7.87 -9.41 6.52
CA ALA A 88 -8.24 -8.02 6.37
C ALA A 88 -9.43 -7.82 5.43
N LYS A 89 -10.30 -6.84 5.74
CA LYS A 89 -11.53 -6.57 4.98
C LYS A 89 -11.31 -5.80 3.68
N LEU A 90 -10.10 -5.27 3.47
CA LEU A 90 -9.69 -4.49 2.30
C LEU A 90 -8.20 -4.68 2.07
N ILE A 91 -7.78 -4.83 0.82
CA ILE A 91 -6.37 -4.73 0.42
C ILE A 91 -6.17 -3.47 -0.44
N VAL A 92 -5.15 -2.67 -0.11
CA VAL A 92 -4.71 -1.52 -0.92
C VAL A 92 -3.26 -1.73 -1.31
N GLU A 93 -3.00 -2.11 -2.56
CA GLU A 93 -1.66 -2.49 -3.02
C GLU A 93 -0.71 -1.28 -3.14
N GLY A 94 -0.06 -0.90 -2.03
CA GLY A 94 0.91 0.18 -1.98
C GLY A 94 2.25 -0.14 -2.69
N ALA A 95 2.55 -1.41 -2.90
CA ALA A 95 3.71 -1.91 -3.63
C ALA A 95 3.28 -2.82 -4.79
N ASN A 96 4.14 -2.88 -5.81
CA ASN A 96 3.88 -3.69 -6.99
C ASN A 96 3.99 -5.18 -6.68
N LEU A 97 3.13 -5.98 -7.31
CA LEU A 97 3.25 -7.44 -7.40
C LEU A 97 3.11 -8.23 -6.08
N PHE A 98 2.61 -7.63 -4.99
CA PHE A 98 2.44 -8.38 -3.72
C PHE A 98 1.40 -9.51 -3.85
N VAL A 99 0.26 -9.22 -4.51
CA VAL A 99 -0.80 -10.20 -4.80
C VAL A 99 -0.76 -10.56 -6.30
N THR A 100 -0.77 -11.85 -6.63
CA THR A 100 -0.84 -12.29 -8.03
C THR A 100 -2.25 -12.09 -8.63
N PRO A 101 -2.39 -11.96 -9.97
CA PRO A 101 -3.70 -11.91 -10.63
C PRO A 101 -4.64 -13.06 -10.21
N GLU A 102 -4.11 -14.29 -10.13
CA GLU A 102 -4.88 -15.48 -9.78
C GLU A 102 -5.42 -15.41 -8.35
N ALA A 103 -4.58 -14.93 -7.40
CA ALA A 103 -5.01 -14.73 -6.01
C ALA A 103 -6.07 -13.63 -5.88
N ARG A 104 -5.94 -12.51 -6.62
CA ARG A 104 -6.94 -11.44 -6.59
C ARG A 104 -8.31 -11.96 -7.04
N LEU A 105 -8.33 -12.71 -8.15
CA LEU A 105 -9.55 -13.29 -8.68
C LEU A 105 -10.15 -14.29 -7.68
N ALA A 106 -9.34 -15.21 -7.14
CA ALA A 106 -9.82 -16.21 -6.21
C ALA A 106 -10.39 -15.60 -4.91
N LEU A 107 -9.74 -14.58 -4.35
CA LEU A 107 -10.25 -13.87 -3.15
C LEU A 107 -11.55 -13.12 -3.45
N PHE A 108 -11.67 -12.52 -4.63
CA PHE A 108 -12.89 -11.85 -5.06
C PHE A 108 -14.04 -12.85 -5.27
N GLU A 109 -13.82 -13.95 -5.97
CA GLU A 109 -14.84 -14.98 -6.22
C GLU A 109 -15.27 -15.71 -4.94
N HIS A 110 -14.34 -15.95 -4.02
CA HIS A 110 -14.60 -16.73 -2.81
C HIS A 110 -15.34 -15.94 -1.73
N CYS A 111 -14.91 -14.70 -1.45
CA CYS A 111 -15.47 -13.91 -0.35
C CYS A 111 -15.76 -12.44 -0.71
N GLY A 112 -15.64 -12.06 -1.98
CA GLY A 112 -15.91 -10.69 -2.41
C GLY A 112 -14.91 -9.66 -1.88
N LEU A 113 -13.68 -10.08 -1.55
CA LEU A 113 -12.69 -9.21 -0.93
C LEU A 113 -12.37 -8.00 -1.84
N PRO A 114 -12.60 -6.75 -1.38
CA PRO A 114 -12.21 -5.58 -2.14
C PRO A 114 -10.68 -5.42 -2.15
N ILE A 115 -10.13 -5.27 -3.36
CA ILE A 115 -8.69 -5.06 -3.58
C ILE A 115 -8.51 -3.87 -4.51
N ILE A 116 -7.88 -2.79 -4.04
CA ILE A 116 -7.46 -1.65 -4.88
C ILE A 116 -6.08 -1.96 -5.42
N LYS A 117 -5.98 -2.10 -6.74
CA LYS A 117 -4.75 -2.53 -7.42
C LYS A 117 -3.68 -1.45 -7.39
N ASP A 118 -2.41 -1.88 -7.42
CA ASP A 118 -1.22 -1.02 -7.45
C ASP A 118 -1.28 0.05 -8.54
N SER A 119 -1.80 -0.32 -9.72
CA SER A 119 -2.02 0.57 -10.88
C SER A 119 -2.95 1.75 -10.62
N SER A 120 -3.54 1.85 -9.42
CA SER A 120 -4.25 3.02 -8.87
C SER A 120 -3.66 3.44 -7.52
N ALA A 121 -3.43 2.49 -6.61
CA ALA A 121 -3.07 2.76 -5.22
C ALA A 121 -1.69 3.39 -5.01
N ASN A 122 -0.72 3.20 -5.93
CA ASN A 122 0.66 3.66 -5.74
C ASN A 122 1.18 4.67 -6.78
N LYS A 123 0.29 5.26 -7.60
CA LYS A 123 0.65 6.20 -8.68
C LYS A 123 1.36 7.47 -8.21
N CYS A 124 1.18 7.89 -6.97
CA CYS A 124 1.73 9.17 -6.48
C CYS A 124 3.25 9.27 -6.64
N GLY A 125 3.98 8.15 -6.61
CA GLY A 125 5.42 8.16 -6.90
C GLY A 125 5.74 8.61 -8.33
N VAL A 126 5.03 8.08 -9.32
CA VAL A 126 5.20 8.45 -10.74
C VAL A 126 4.75 9.88 -11.02
N ILE A 127 3.67 10.32 -10.38
CA ILE A 127 3.19 11.71 -10.51
C ILE A 127 4.23 12.67 -9.92
N CYS A 128 4.75 12.36 -8.73
CA CYS A 128 5.79 13.15 -8.07
C CYS A 128 7.04 13.26 -8.95
N SER A 129 7.53 12.15 -9.49
CA SER A 129 8.71 12.17 -10.36
C SER A 129 8.47 12.94 -11.66
N SER A 130 7.25 12.90 -12.21
CA SER A 130 6.90 13.66 -13.41
C SER A 130 6.91 15.17 -13.15
N LEU A 131 6.39 15.59 -11.99
CA LEU A 131 6.43 16.98 -11.55
C LEU A 131 7.88 17.43 -11.29
N GLU A 132 8.68 16.60 -10.62
CA GLU A 132 10.10 16.85 -10.39
C GLU A 132 10.86 17.07 -11.71
N ILE A 133 10.70 16.18 -12.70
CA ILE A 133 11.31 16.34 -14.02
C ILE A 133 10.85 17.66 -14.67
N ALA A 134 9.56 17.98 -14.62
CA ALA A 134 9.04 19.22 -15.19
C ALA A 134 9.67 20.46 -14.54
N ALA A 135 9.86 20.45 -13.22
CA ALA A 135 10.55 21.54 -12.51
C ALA A 135 12.03 21.63 -12.92
N SER A 136 12.75 20.51 -13.00
CA SER A 136 14.17 20.48 -13.42
C SER A 136 14.40 20.85 -14.88
N MET A 137 13.36 20.86 -15.72
CA MET A 137 13.47 21.34 -17.11
C MET A 137 13.42 22.87 -17.23
N VAL A 138 12.87 23.56 -16.22
CA VAL A 138 12.67 25.01 -16.24
C VAL A 138 13.49 25.78 -15.20
N LEU A 139 14.02 25.10 -14.18
CA LEU A 139 14.80 25.68 -13.09
C LEU A 139 16.22 25.10 -13.06
N ASP A 140 17.19 25.91 -12.70
CA ASP A 140 18.50 25.41 -12.29
C ASP A 140 18.52 24.90 -10.83
N ASP A 141 19.65 24.34 -10.41
CA ASP A 141 19.81 23.76 -9.07
C ASP A 141 19.57 24.78 -7.95
N HIS A 142 19.97 26.04 -8.14
CA HIS A 142 19.82 27.09 -7.14
C HIS A 142 18.35 27.52 -7.04
N GLU A 143 17.71 27.79 -8.17
CA GLU A 143 16.30 28.14 -8.25
C GLU A 143 15.39 27.04 -7.67
N LEU A 144 15.73 25.77 -7.92
CA LEU A 144 14.98 24.64 -7.38
C LEU A 144 15.09 24.54 -5.86
N VAL A 145 16.28 24.77 -5.29
CA VAL A 145 16.50 24.79 -3.83
C VAL A 145 15.71 25.92 -3.18
N GLU A 146 15.71 27.11 -3.79
CA GLU A 146 14.95 28.26 -3.30
C GLU A 146 13.43 28.03 -3.36
N LEU A 147 12.94 27.37 -4.42
CA LEU A 147 11.52 27.09 -4.60
C LEU A 147 11.03 25.94 -3.71
N LYS A 148 11.92 25.02 -3.29
CA LYS A 148 11.58 23.80 -2.55
C LYS A 148 10.59 23.99 -1.38
N PRO A 149 10.70 25.04 -0.52
CA PRO A 149 9.78 25.24 0.61
C PRO A 149 8.31 25.47 0.20
N THR A 150 8.06 26.02 -0.99
CA THR A 150 6.70 26.24 -1.51
C THR A 150 6.28 25.13 -2.49
N TYR A 151 7.23 24.62 -3.27
CA TYR A 151 7.00 23.56 -4.25
C TYR A 151 6.57 22.25 -3.61
N VAL A 152 7.29 21.77 -2.59
CA VAL A 152 7.01 20.46 -1.97
C VAL A 152 5.60 20.40 -1.37
N PRO A 153 5.12 21.40 -0.58
CA PRO A 153 3.74 21.43 -0.12
C PRO A 153 2.72 21.42 -1.27
N ALA A 154 2.94 22.21 -2.33
CA ALA A 154 2.05 22.26 -3.48
C ALA A 154 1.97 20.93 -4.23
N VAL A 155 3.10 20.24 -4.40
CA VAL A 155 3.14 18.87 -4.96
C VAL A 155 2.35 17.92 -4.07
N LEU A 156 2.55 17.94 -2.75
CA LEU A 156 1.81 17.07 -1.83
C LEU A 156 0.30 17.31 -1.88
N ASP A 157 -0.14 18.56 -1.96
CA ASP A 157 -1.56 18.90 -2.08
C ASP A 157 -2.14 18.40 -3.40
N ARG A 158 -1.40 18.55 -4.51
CA ARG A 158 -1.80 18.00 -5.80
C ARG A 158 -1.89 16.47 -5.79
N LEU A 159 -0.93 15.79 -5.16
CA LEU A 159 -0.95 14.34 -5.01
C LEU A 159 -2.17 13.88 -4.20
N ARG A 160 -2.50 14.56 -3.09
CA ARG A 160 -3.69 14.27 -2.27
C ARG A 160 -4.99 14.46 -3.05
N GLU A 161 -5.08 15.53 -3.85
CA GLU A 161 -6.23 15.82 -4.70
C GLU A 161 -6.44 14.70 -5.74
N LEU A 162 -5.39 14.34 -6.47
CA LEU A 162 -5.45 13.30 -7.51
C LEU A 162 -5.74 11.92 -6.91
N ALA A 163 -5.10 11.56 -5.80
CA ALA A 163 -5.37 10.31 -5.10
C ALA A 163 -6.83 10.23 -4.62
N ARG A 164 -7.36 11.32 -4.06
CA ARG A 164 -8.77 11.40 -3.62
C ARG A 164 -9.72 11.29 -4.81
N LEU A 165 -9.43 11.97 -5.91
CA LEU A 165 -10.23 11.91 -7.13
C LEU A 165 -10.29 10.47 -7.63
N GLU A 166 -9.15 9.81 -7.85
CA GLU A 166 -9.11 8.44 -8.35
C GLU A 166 -9.81 7.45 -7.40
N ALA A 167 -9.53 7.52 -6.10
CA ALA A 167 -10.16 6.65 -5.11
C ALA A 167 -11.69 6.83 -5.08
N SER A 168 -12.18 8.08 -5.09
CA SER A 168 -13.62 8.37 -5.09
C SER A 168 -14.31 7.84 -6.35
N ARG A 169 -13.63 7.88 -7.51
CA ARG A 169 -14.16 7.35 -8.77
C ARG A 169 -14.22 5.83 -8.76
N ILE A 170 -13.19 5.16 -8.28
CA ILE A 170 -13.19 3.69 -8.13
C ILE A 170 -14.35 3.24 -7.23
N VAL A 171 -14.53 3.89 -6.08
CA VAL A 171 -15.61 3.54 -5.13
C VAL A 171 -16.99 3.87 -5.69
N ALA A 172 -17.14 4.96 -6.44
CA ALA A 172 -18.41 5.28 -7.09
C ALA A 172 -18.75 4.25 -8.18
N GLU A 173 -17.77 3.89 -9.00
CA GLU A 173 -17.94 2.95 -10.11
C GLU A 173 -18.25 1.54 -9.61
N SER A 174 -17.63 1.10 -8.52
CA SER A 174 -17.91 -0.22 -7.94
C SER A 174 -19.33 -0.36 -7.39
N ARG A 175 -19.94 0.75 -6.95
CA ARG A 175 -21.35 0.77 -6.54
C ARG A 175 -22.30 0.69 -7.72
N LEU A 176 -21.93 1.25 -8.87
CA LEU A 176 -22.72 1.19 -10.10
C LEU A 176 -22.60 -0.18 -10.78
N ASN A 177 -21.41 -0.80 -10.71
CA ASN A 177 -21.08 -2.04 -11.38
C ASN A 177 -20.54 -3.10 -10.39
N PRO A 178 -21.38 -3.65 -9.49
CA PRO A 178 -20.93 -4.54 -8.42
C PRO A 178 -20.42 -5.89 -8.90
N SER A 179 -20.70 -6.28 -10.15
CA SER A 179 -20.18 -7.50 -10.76
C SER A 179 -18.72 -7.37 -11.23
N ILE A 180 -18.21 -6.15 -11.34
CA ILE A 180 -16.83 -5.89 -11.78
C ILE A 180 -15.95 -5.77 -10.54
N SER A 181 -14.87 -6.53 -10.52
CA SER A 181 -13.92 -6.51 -9.41
C SER A 181 -13.20 -5.16 -9.31
N LEU A 182 -12.87 -4.71 -8.10
CA LEU A 182 -12.09 -3.49 -7.90
C LEU A 182 -10.74 -3.49 -8.64
N PRO A 183 -9.97 -4.61 -8.71
CA PRO A 183 -8.74 -4.63 -9.49
C PRO A 183 -8.96 -4.32 -10.98
N GLU A 184 -10.04 -4.83 -11.58
CA GLU A 184 -10.38 -4.56 -12.97
C GLU A 184 -10.76 -3.09 -13.17
N LEU A 185 -11.59 -2.54 -12.27
CA LEU A 185 -11.93 -1.11 -12.27
C LEU A 185 -10.70 -0.22 -12.15
N SER A 186 -9.74 -0.57 -11.28
CA SER A 186 -8.46 0.13 -11.15
C SER A 186 -7.69 0.16 -12.47
N VAL A 187 -7.64 -0.96 -13.21
CA VAL A 187 -6.97 -1.03 -14.52
C VAL A 187 -7.71 -0.18 -15.56
N HIS A 188 -9.03 -0.31 -15.65
CA HIS A 188 -9.85 0.45 -16.61
C HIS A 188 -9.75 1.96 -16.39
N LEU A 189 -9.82 2.41 -15.14
CA LEU A 189 -9.67 3.83 -14.81
C LEU A 189 -8.27 4.32 -15.11
N SER A 190 -7.24 3.53 -14.79
CA SER A 190 -5.84 3.88 -15.09
C SER A 190 -5.61 4.04 -16.60
N HIS A 191 -6.11 3.11 -17.42
CA HIS A 191 -6.05 3.24 -18.88
C HIS A 191 -6.81 4.46 -19.41
N SER A 192 -7.97 4.79 -18.81
CA SER A 192 -8.77 5.95 -19.22
C SER A 192 -8.04 7.27 -18.92
N ILE A 193 -7.38 7.36 -17.76
CA ILE A 193 -6.54 8.51 -17.40
C ILE A 193 -5.40 8.68 -18.41
N ILE A 194 -4.67 7.60 -18.71
CA ILE A 194 -3.54 7.63 -19.65
C ILE A 194 -4.00 8.05 -21.06
N ARG A 195 -5.14 7.55 -21.53
CA ARG A 195 -5.69 7.95 -22.83
C ARG A 195 -6.06 9.43 -22.88
N ALA A 196 -6.69 9.95 -21.84
CA ALA A 196 -7.07 11.36 -21.77
C ALA A 196 -5.85 12.31 -21.77
N THR A 197 -4.70 11.88 -21.26
CA THR A 197 -3.45 12.65 -21.30
C THR A 197 -2.75 12.63 -22.66
N HIS A 198 -3.12 11.72 -23.57
CA HIS A 198 -2.57 11.62 -24.93
C HIS A 198 -3.49 12.22 -26.01
N ALA A 199 -4.67 12.71 -25.63
CA ALA A 199 -5.63 13.37 -26.51
C ALA A 199 -5.45 14.89 -26.48
#